data_AF-A0A9W8G4W6-F1
#
_entry.id   AF-A0A9W8G4W6-F1
#
_cell.length_a   1.000
_cell.length_b   1.000
_cell.length_c   1.000
_cell.angle_alpha   90.00
_cell.angle_beta   90.00
_cell.angle_gamma   90.00
#
_symmetry.space_group_name_H-M   'P 1'
#
loop_
_entity.id
_entity.type
_entity.pdbx_description
1 polymer ?
#
loop_
_entity_poly.entity_id
_entity_poly.type
_entity_poly.pdbx_seq_one_letter_code
_entity_poly.pdbx_strand_id
1 'polypeptide(L)'
;MRKDSEKRQQEWRLVYMRNMDITRIPSASLQNIWKTLQIDYSKIACASSIGPYLAEFIIKSDYAEQFAQTLTAITIPKELDDSLAIVVDPEYSPLKPYAHIKAHQHCSIPRHVIDVLDRYARESLARRWSSMYYTTENHSVRRFIHSSIESNDLTLLPQVPQSTGKQPILEGKACKASDLVHQRTPNQAGLGKDHLAELIPEPSETRLVVYVDGAYLPDRGTAGIGAYFANSQIPVVAERLQGHQSNARAEVYVMVAVLDRILEHKATAPSSGEIWLCSDSRYAVDGVNVYMETWEQTNWLTAKGKPVANRNAFQALLAAIKRLERKGYNVFVHHLPAHAGIIGNELADMFAKAGALL
;
A
#
# COMPACT_ATOMS: atom_id res chain seq x y z
N MET A 1 47.42 -7.06 -17.28
CA MET A 1 46.49 -6.06 -16.70
C MET A 1 45.00 -6.39 -16.94
N ARG A 2 44.57 -7.66 -16.90
CA ARG A 2 43.15 -8.06 -17.03
C ARG A 2 42.59 -8.82 -15.81
N LYS A 3 43.39 -9.01 -14.75
CA LYS A 3 42.99 -9.77 -13.54
C LYS A 3 42.52 -8.92 -12.35
N ASP A 4 42.74 -7.59 -12.37
CA ASP A 4 42.29 -6.69 -11.30
C ASP A 4 40.89 -6.09 -11.54
N SER A 5 40.31 -6.30 -12.72
CA SER A 5 38.95 -5.86 -13.05
C SER A 5 37.86 -6.81 -12.53
N GLU A 6 38.18 -8.09 -12.30
CA GLU A 6 37.23 -9.10 -11.80
C GLU A 6 37.19 -9.19 -10.27
N LYS A 7 38.15 -8.56 -9.57
CA LYS A 7 38.34 -8.69 -8.11
C LYS A 7 37.93 -7.48 -7.27
N ARG A 8 37.36 -6.43 -7.87
CA ARG A 8 36.57 -5.47 -7.09
C ARG A 8 35.15 -6.01 -7.00
N GLN A 9 34.97 -7.04 -6.16
CA GLN A 9 33.65 -7.33 -5.60
C GLN A 9 33.06 -5.99 -5.17
N GLN A 10 31.88 -5.64 -5.67
CA GLN A 10 31.20 -4.40 -5.27
C GLN A 10 31.25 -4.33 -3.75
N GLU A 11 31.86 -3.28 -3.19
CA GLU A 11 32.04 -3.09 -1.75
C GLU A 11 30.70 -3.09 -1.00
N TRP A 12 29.65 -2.70 -1.72
CA TRP A 12 28.29 -2.59 -1.25
C TRP A 12 27.37 -3.51 -2.06
N ARG A 13 26.34 -4.03 -1.38
CA ARG A 13 25.24 -4.81 -1.93
C ARG A 13 23.93 -4.20 -1.51
N LEU A 14 22.94 -4.37 -2.37
CA LEU A 14 21.56 -3.98 -2.09
C LEU A 14 20.82 -5.21 -1.58
N VAL A 15 20.24 -5.11 -0.40
CA VAL A 15 19.43 -6.16 0.21
C VAL A 15 17.99 -5.69 0.30
N TYR A 16 17.09 -6.52 -0.22
CA TYR A 16 15.67 -6.29 -0.18
C TYR A 16 15.02 -7.19 0.85
N MET A 17 14.04 -6.64 1.54
CA MET A 17 13.26 -7.37 2.54
C MET A 17 11.80 -7.10 2.30
N ARG A 18 11.08 -8.12 1.85
CA ARG A 18 9.62 -8.04 1.70
C ARG A 18 8.96 -7.99 3.07
N ASN A 19 7.79 -7.35 3.10
CA ASN A 19 6.89 -7.25 4.24
C ASN A 19 7.54 -6.64 5.48
N MET A 20 8.45 -5.71 5.25
CA MET A 20 9.12 -4.95 6.29
C MET A 20 8.94 -3.46 6.05
N ASP A 21 8.20 -2.82 6.96
CA ASP A 21 8.10 -1.37 7.02
C ASP A 21 9.02 -0.82 8.11
N ILE A 22 10.22 -0.40 7.74
CA ILE A 22 11.13 0.24 8.70
C ILE A 22 10.81 1.72 8.93
N THR A 23 9.93 2.31 8.13
CA THR A 23 9.55 3.73 8.23
C THR A 23 8.43 3.96 9.24
N ARG A 24 7.58 2.95 9.48
CA ARG A 24 6.55 2.99 10.53
C ARG A 24 7.03 2.51 11.89
N ILE A 25 8.18 1.83 11.94
CA ILE A 25 8.81 1.44 13.21
C ILE A 25 9.54 2.67 13.76
N PRO A 26 9.20 3.16 14.97
CA PRO A 26 9.95 4.26 15.60
C PRO A 26 11.45 3.94 15.66
N SER A 27 12.31 4.92 15.36
CA SER A 27 13.76 4.67 15.24
C SER A 27 14.38 4.01 16.47
N ALA A 28 13.90 4.34 17.67
CA ALA A 28 14.33 3.70 18.92
C ALA A 28 13.96 2.20 18.98
N SER A 29 12.75 1.85 18.54
CA SER A 29 12.30 0.45 18.44
C SER A 29 13.13 -0.33 17.42
N LEU A 30 13.43 0.30 16.27
CA LEU A 30 14.26 -0.31 15.24
C LEU A 30 15.69 -0.58 15.74
N GLN A 31 16.30 0.37 16.46
CA GLN A 31 17.61 0.19 17.09
C GLN A 31 17.61 -0.94 18.14
N ASN A 32 16.55 -1.07 18.94
CA ASN A 32 16.41 -2.14 19.90
C ASN A 32 16.29 -3.51 19.21
N ILE A 33 15.55 -3.58 18.10
CA ILE A 33 15.48 -4.78 17.25
C ILE A 33 16.90 -5.11 16.75
N TRP A 34 17.61 -4.17 16.13
CA TRP A 34 18.99 -4.40 15.68
C TRP A 34 19.93 -4.89 16.78
N LYS A 35 19.87 -4.29 17.96
CA LYS A 35 20.68 -4.71 19.11
C LYS A 35 20.34 -6.12 19.57
N THR A 36 19.06 -6.46 19.64
CA THR A 36 18.57 -7.80 20.02
C THR A 36 19.07 -8.87 19.05
N LEU A 37 19.07 -8.53 17.76
CA LEU A 37 19.45 -9.42 16.67
C LEU A 37 20.96 -9.44 16.42
N GLN A 38 21.73 -8.68 17.20
CA GLN A 38 23.18 -8.51 17.02
C GLN A 38 23.56 -8.05 15.61
N ILE A 39 22.70 -7.21 15.01
CA ILE A 39 22.96 -6.60 13.71
C ILE A 39 23.98 -5.48 13.86
N ASP A 40 25.07 -5.56 13.09
CA ASP A 40 26.12 -4.56 13.06
C ASP A 40 25.70 -3.38 12.18
N TYR A 41 25.15 -2.35 12.81
CA TYR A 41 24.68 -1.13 12.15
C TYR A 41 25.80 -0.42 11.36
N SER A 42 27.07 -0.57 11.76
CA SER A 42 28.21 0.06 11.05
C SER A 42 28.42 -0.48 9.63
N LYS A 43 27.80 -1.63 9.32
CA LYS A 43 27.84 -2.29 8.01
C LYS A 43 26.70 -1.87 7.10
N ILE A 44 25.74 -1.08 7.61
CA ILE A 44 24.58 -0.58 6.86
C ILE A 44 24.83 0.89 6.52
N ALA A 45 24.97 1.20 5.22
CA ALA A 45 25.18 2.56 4.76
C ALA A 45 23.87 3.36 4.70
N CYS A 46 22.81 2.73 4.19
CA CYS A 46 21.50 3.35 4.03
C CYS A 46 20.39 2.31 4.19
N ALA A 47 19.23 2.74 4.66
CA ALA A 47 18.02 1.93 4.69
C ALA A 47 16.81 2.79 4.33
N SER A 48 15.83 2.22 3.62
CA SER A 48 14.54 2.88 3.33
C SER A 48 13.43 1.86 3.14
N SER A 49 12.16 2.29 3.11
CA SER A 49 11.02 1.43 2.74
C SER A 49 10.30 1.97 1.50
N ILE A 50 9.77 1.05 0.69
CA ILE A 50 8.75 1.30 -0.34
C ILE A 50 7.41 0.85 0.23
N GLY A 51 6.75 1.77 0.94
CA GLY A 51 5.49 1.45 1.62
C GLY A 51 5.66 0.33 2.66
N PRO A 52 4.56 -0.33 3.07
CA PRO A 52 4.61 -1.30 4.15
C PRO A 52 5.16 -2.68 3.74
N TYR A 53 5.40 -2.89 2.45
CA TYR A 53 5.65 -4.22 1.88
C TYR A 53 7.10 -4.48 1.52
N LEU A 54 7.98 -3.50 1.63
CA LEU A 54 9.36 -3.65 1.18
C LEU A 54 10.29 -2.68 1.88
N ALA A 55 11.36 -3.19 2.47
CA ALA A 55 12.53 -2.42 2.91
C ALA A 55 13.74 -2.71 2.00
N GLU A 56 14.57 -1.70 1.83
CA GLU A 56 15.80 -1.71 1.04
C GLU A 56 16.97 -1.28 1.93
N PHE A 57 18.09 -2.01 1.83
CA PHE A 57 19.29 -1.76 2.60
C PHE A 57 20.52 -1.77 1.70
N ILE A 58 21.37 -0.74 1.82
CA ILE A 58 22.72 -0.76 1.22
C ILE A 58 23.69 -1.25 2.31
N ILE A 59 24.24 -2.44 2.12
CA ILE A 59 25.01 -3.17 3.13
C ILE A 59 26.38 -3.53 2.58
N LYS A 60 27.41 -3.57 3.43
CA LYS A 60 28.72 -4.10 3.03
C LYS A 60 28.59 -5.55 2.54
N SER A 61 29.26 -5.83 1.43
CA SER A 61 29.05 -7.08 0.70
C SER A 61 29.47 -8.34 1.43
N ASP A 62 30.47 -8.22 2.31
CA ASP A 62 30.95 -9.28 3.21
C ASP A 62 29.96 -9.59 4.35
N TYR A 63 29.03 -8.68 4.63
CA TYR A 63 28.04 -8.80 5.69
C TYR A 63 26.62 -9.09 5.19
N ALA A 64 26.33 -8.81 3.91
CA ALA A 64 24.99 -8.90 3.34
C ALA A 64 24.31 -10.26 3.52
N GLU A 65 25.05 -11.36 3.38
CA GLU A 65 24.50 -12.72 3.53
C GLU A 65 24.14 -13.03 4.99
N GLN A 66 25.02 -12.69 5.93
CA GLN A 66 24.75 -12.84 7.35
C GLN A 66 23.55 -12.00 7.77
N PHE A 67 23.49 -10.74 7.33
CA PHE A 67 22.37 -9.84 7.61
C PHE A 67 21.03 -10.42 7.13
N ALA A 68 20.99 -10.92 5.89
CA ALA A 68 19.82 -11.56 5.30
C ALA A 68 19.39 -12.78 6.13
N GLN A 69 20.32 -13.69 6.45
CA GLN A 69 20.03 -14.89 7.23
C GLN A 69 19.52 -14.57 8.64
N THR A 70 20.17 -13.63 9.34
CA THR A 70 19.75 -13.18 10.67
C THR A 70 18.32 -12.68 10.63
N LEU A 71 17.96 -11.91 9.59
CA LEU A 71 16.63 -11.33 9.51
C LEU A 71 15.54 -12.33 9.14
N THR A 72 15.81 -13.23 8.20
CA THR A 72 14.89 -14.33 7.86
C THR A 72 14.61 -15.24 9.05
N ALA A 73 15.57 -15.42 9.98
CA ALA A 73 15.40 -16.28 11.14
C ALA A 73 14.37 -15.77 12.17
N ILE A 74 14.03 -14.48 12.16
CA ILE A 74 13.11 -13.87 13.13
C ILE A 74 11.68 -13.83 12.61
N THR A 75 11.51 -13.92 11.30
CA THR A 75 10.23 -13.70 10.62
C THR A 75 9.36 -14.95 10.55
N ILE A 76 9.73 -16.01 11.24
CA ILE A 76 8.85 -17.16 11.43
C ILE A 76 8.28 -17.13 12.85
N PRO A 77 7.27 -16.29 13.15
CA PRO A 77 6.11 -16.76 13.89
C PRO A 77 5.18 -17.47 12.90
N LYS A 78 4.69 -18.64 13.30
CA LYS A 78 3.85 -19.62 12.56
C LYS A 78 2.51 -19.11 11.99
N GLU A 79 2.31 -17.81 11.78
CA GLU A 79 1.01 -17.19 11.54
C GLU A 79 0.97 -16.16 10.39
N LEU A 80 2.08 -15.89 9.71
CA LEU A 80 2.08 -15.06 8.50
C LEU A 80 1.99 -15.94 7.25
N ASP A 81 1.13 -15.56 6.30
CA ASP A 81 1.02 -16.16 4.96
C ASP A 81 2.41 -16.22 4.30
N ASP A 82 2.73 -17.30 3.58
CA ASP A 82 4.03 -17.49 2.90
C ASP A 82 4.35 -16.34 1.91
N SER A 83 3.34 -15.61 1.43
CA SER A 83 3.49 -14.38 0.63
C SER A 83 3.96 -13.15 1.43
N LEU A 84 3.83 -13.22 2.76
CA LEU A 84 4.18 -12.19 3.74
C LEU A 84 5.50 -12.47 4.49
N ALA A 85 6.16 -13.59 4.21
CA ALA A 85 7.46 -13.92 4.80
C ALA A 85 8.57 -12.93 4.38
N ILE A 86 9.58 -12.73 5.24
CA ILE A 86 10.82 -12.03 4.85
C ILE A 86 11.56 -12.90 3.85
N VAL A 87 11.53 -12.46 2.59
CA VAL A 87 12.26 -13.06 1.48
C VAL A 87 13.31 -12.07 1.02
N VAL A 88 14.58 -12.50 1.06
CA VAL A 88 15.66 -11.84 0.33
C VAL A 88 15.58 -12.38 -1.10
N ASP A 89 15.01 -11.58 -1.99
CA ASP A 89 14.81 -11.97 -3.39
C ASP A 89 15.94 -11.41 -4.27
N PRO A 90 16.89 -12.25 -4.72
CA PRO A 90 17.99 -11.84 -5.59
C PRO A 90 17.52 -11.37 -6.97
N GLU A 91 16.30 -11.71 -7.39
CA GLU A 91 15.74 -11.33 -8.69
C GLU A 91 14.86 -10.07 -8.61
N TYR A 92 14.67 -9.49 -7.42
CA TYR A 92 13.85 -8.30 -7.27
C TYR A 92 14.49 -7.07 -7.94
N SER A 93 13.81 -6.55 -8.96
CA SER A 93 14.16 -5.30 -9.63
C SER A 93 13.11 -4.23 -9.28
N PRO A 94 13.45 -3.16 -8.54
CA PRO A 94 12.50 -2.10 -8.22
C PRO A 94 12.10 -1.27 -9.47
N LEU A 95 12.80 -1.46 -10.60
CA LEU A 95 12.46 -0.90 -11.91
C LEU A 95 11.59 -1.84 -12.76
N LYS A 96 11.32 -3.05 -12.29
CA LYS A 96 10.36 -3.97 -12.89
C LYS A 96 9.72 -4.69 -11.71
N PRO A 97 8.64 -4.16 -11.09
CA PRO A 97 7.95 -4.87 -10.03
C PRO A 97 7.25 -6.06 -10.67
N TYR A 98 8.01 -7.11 -10.92
CA TYR A 98 7.53 -8.46 -10.79
C TYR A 98 7.26 -8.62 -9.30
N ALA A 99 6.09 -8.17 -8.90
CA ALA A 99 5.48 -8.61 -7.67
C ALA A 99 5.35 -10.14 -7.84
N HIS A 100 6.32 -10.90 -7.36
CA HIS A 100 6.15 -12.32 -7.12
C HIS A 100 5.13 -12.47 -5.99
N ILE A 101 3.87 -12.18 -6.32
CA ILE A 101 2.72 -12.63 -5.58
C ILE A 101 2.64 -14.12 -5.89
N LYS A 102 3.47 -14.90 -5.19
CA LYS A 102 3.09 -16.27 -4.84
C LYS A 102 2.18 -16.19 -3.61
N ALA A 103 1.16 -15.34 -3.65
CA ALA A 103 0.00 -15.54 -2.81
C ALA A 103 -0.86 -16.55 -3.55
N HIS A 104 -1.29 -17.54 -2.80
CA HIS A 104 -2.17 -18.61 -3.22
C HIS A 104 -3.31 -18.08 -4.11
N GLN A 105 -3.68 -18.93 -5.08
CA GLN A 105 -4.86 -18.80 -5.92
C GLN A 105 -5.95 -17.96 -5.24
N HIS A 106 -6.29 -16.78 -5.78
CA HIS A 106 -7.67 -16.28 -5.95
C HIS A 106 -7.77 -14.79 -6.36
N CYS A 107 -6.71 -13.98 -6.33
CA CYS A 107 -6.77 -12.63 -6.91
C CYS A 107 -5.59 -12.36 -7.85
N SER A 108 -5.83 -12.45 -9.16
CA SER A 108 -4.87 -11.99 -10.15
C SER A 108 -4.97 -10.47 -10.24
N ILE A 109 -3.91 -9.76 -9.82
CA ILE A 109 -3.88 -8.29 -9.95
C ILE A 109 -3.90 -7.96 -11.45
N PRO A 110 -4.88 -7.16 -11.93
CA PRO A 110 -4.98 -6.85 -13.35
C PRO A 110 -3.74 -6.12 -13.89
N ARG A 111 -3.40 -6.35 -15.17
CA ARG A 111 -2.14 -5.86 -15.75
C ARG A 111 -1.97 -4.34 -15.68
N HIS A 112 -3.04 -3.58 -15.90
CA HIS A 112 -2.99 -2.11 -15.84
C HIS A 112 -2.65 -1.59 -14.43
N VAL A 113 -3.00 -2.35 -13.39
CA VAL A 113 -2.64 -2.04 -12.00
C VAL A 113 -1.15 -2.21 -11.80
N ILE A 114 -0.58 -3.30 -12.32
CA ILE A 114 0.87 -3.56 -12.28
C ILE A 114 1.64 -2.42 -12.95
N ASP A 115 1.18 -1.97 -14.12
CA ASP A 115 1.87 -0.90 -14.87
C ASP A 115 1.84 0.45 -14.11
N VAL A 116 0.78 0.75 -13.35
CA VAL A 116 0.70 1.94 -12.49
C VAL A 116 1.68 1.83 -11.31
N LEU A 117 1.68 0.69 -10.61
CA LEU A 117 2.57 0.44 -9.48
C LEU A 117 4.04 0.48 -9.93
N ASP A 118 4.33 -0.01 -11.13
CA ASP A 118 5.64 0.05 -11.76
C ASP A 118 6.13 1.47 -12.01
N ARG A 119 5.30 2.33 -12.61
CA ARG A 119 5.67 3.75 -12.76
C ARG A 119 5.93 4.43 -11.42
N TYR A 120 5.07 4.20 -10.43
CA TYR A 120 5.24 4.76 -9.10
C TYR A 120 6.51 4.27 -8.40
N ALA A 121 6.81 2.97 -8.48
CA ALA A 121 8.01 2.37 -7.91
C ALA A 121 9.27 2.98 -8.53
N ARG A 122 9.33 3.12 -9.86
CA ARG A 122 10.46 3.75 -10.56
C ARG A 122 10.70 5.19 -10.13
N GLU A 123 9.67 6.03 -10.10
CA GLU A 123 9.81 7.43 -9.70
C GLU A 123 10.21 7.56 -8.22
N SER A 124 9.59 6.76 -7.35
CA SER A 124 9.91 6.74 -5.92
C SER A 124 11.35 6.27 -5.68
N LEU A 125 11.79 5.24 -6.40
CA LEU A 125 13.18 4.76 -6.37
C LEU A 125 14.14 5.85 -6.83
N ALA A 126 13.88 6.48 -7.99
CA ALA A 126 14.75 7.52 -8.54
C ALA A 126 14.93 8.70 -7.59
N ARG A 127 13.86 9.16 -6.93
CA ARG A 127 13.94 10.23 -5.92
C ARG A 127 14.75 9.82 -4.70
N ARG A 128 14.48 8.63 -4.14
CA ARG A 128 15.19 8.12 -2.96
C ARG A 128 16.68 7.96 -3.25
N TRP A 129 17.02 7.39 -4.39
CA TRP A 129 18.40 7.16 -4.80
C TRP A 129 19.13 8.47 -5.10
N SER A 130 18.47 9.43 -5.74
CA SER A 130 19.01 10.78 -5.90
C SER A 130 19.28 11.43 -4.55
N SER A 131 18.32 11.36 -3.62
CA SER A 131 18.49 11.88 -2.26
C SER A 131 19.68 11.23 -1.54
N MET A 132 19.77 9.90 -1.53
CA MET A 132 20.91 9.17 -0.95
C MET A 132 22.24 9.52 -1.61
N TYR A 133 22.28 9.67 -2.93
CA TYR A 133 23.47 10.07 -3.68
C TYR A 133 23.99 11.44 -3.25
N TYR A 134 23.10 12.44 -3.13
CA TYR A 134 23.50 13.80 -2.78
C TYR A 134 23.77 14.00 -1.28
N THR A 135 23.16 13.20 -0.41
CA THR A 135 23.31 13.32 1.05
C THR A 135 24.44 12.50 1.64
N THR A 136 24.88 11.41 0.99
CA THR A 136 25.98 10.60 1.52
C THR A 136 27.34 11.26 1.31
N GLU A 137 28.14 11.33 2.38
CA GLU A 137 29.55 11.73 2.32
C GLU A 137 30.46 10.55 1.90
N ASN A 138 29.94 9.31 1.91
CA ASN A 138 30.70 8.13 1.56
C ASN A 138 30.83 7.98 0.04
N HIS A 139 32.02 8.26 -0.48
CA HIS A 139 32.31 8.19 -1.91
C HIS A 139 32.12 6.78 -2.50
N SER A 140 32.39 5.69 -1.76
CA SER A 140 32.20 4.34 -2.29
C SER A 140 30.71 3.99 -2.43
N VAL A 141 29.87 4.44 -1.50
CA VAL A 141 28.40 4.34 -1.59
C VAL A 141 27.86 5.18 -2.75
N ARG A 142 28.34 6.43 -2.89
CA ARG A 142 27.94 7.31 -4.01
C ARG A 142 28.25 6.70 -5.37
N ARG A 143 29.43 6.09 -5.52
CA ARG A 143 29.84 5.39 -6.74
C ARG A 143 28.95 4.17 -7.01
N PHE A 144 28.62 3.39 -5.98
CA PHE A 144 27.70 2.26 -6.09
C PHE A 144 26.32 2.67 -6.59
N ILE A 145 25.72 3.71 -6.00
CA ILE A 145 24.40 4.22 -6.42
C ILE A 145 24.46 4.67 -7.88
N HIS A 146 25.48 5.43 -8.28
CA HIS A 146 25.65 5.89 -9.66
C HIS A 146 25.73 4.72 -10.66
N SER A 147 26.59 3.74 -10.40
CA SER A 147 26.76 2.60 -11.31
C SER A 147 25.50 1.77 -11.45
N SER A 148 24.74 1.64 -10.35
CA SER A 148 23.50 0.88 -10.30
C SER A 148 22.33 1.60 -11.01
N ILE A 149 22.34 2.94 -11.06
CA ILE A 149 21.42 3.73 -11.90
C ILE A 149 21.77 3.57 -13.38
N GLU A 150 23.05 3.67 -13.75
CA GLU A 150 23.49 3.59 -15.15
C GLU A 150 23.30 2.20 -15.77
N SER A 151 23.54 1.14 -14.99
CA SER A 151 23.41 -0.25 -15.47
C SER A 151 21.96 -0.73 -15.56
N ASN A 152 21.02 -0.04 -14.90
CA ASN A 152 19.63 -0.48 -14.71
C ASN A 152 19.54 -1.86 -14.04
N ASP A 153 20.63 -2.35 -13.43
CA ASP A 153 20.78 -3.66 -12.81
C ASP A 153 20.93 -3.50 -11.30
N LEU A 154 19.85 -3.84 -10.61
CA LEU A 154 19.71 -3.70 -9.16
C LEU A 154 19.62 -5.07 -8.46
N THR A 155 19.95 -6.15 -9.16
CA THR A 155 19.76 -7.55 -8.72
C THR A 155 20.97 -8.15 -7.97
N LEU A 156 21.81 -7.29 -7.39
CA LEU A 156 23.16 -7.65 -6.92
C LEU A 156 23.17 -8.32 -5.53
N LEU A 157 22.46 -9.42 -5.36
CA LEU A 157 22.51 -10.30 -4.19
C LEU A 157 23.39 -11.55 -4.45
N PRO A 158 24.05 -12.12 -3.42
CA PRO A 158 24.69 -13.43 -3.53
C PRO A 158 23.63 -14.53 -3.68
N GLN A 159 23.92 -15.53 -4.51
CA GLN A 159 23.07 -16.72 -4.61
C GLN A 159 23.09 -17.50 -3.29
N VAL A 160 21.89 -17.81 -2.79
CA VAL A 160 21.71 -18.73 -1.65
C VAL A 160 22.21 -20.11 -2.07
N PRO A 161 23.01 -20.83 -1.25
CA PRO A 161 23.35 -22.21 -1.54
C PRO A 161 22.06 -23.02 -1.69
N GLN A 162 21.89 -23.68 -2.85
CA GLN A 162 20.73 -24.52 -3.11
C GLN A 162 20.60 -25.58 -1.99
N SER A 163 19.47 -25.59 -1.28
CA SER A 163 19.20 -26.67 -0.34
C SER A 163 18.97 -27.96 -1.12
N THR A 164 19.95 -28.86 -1.08
CA THR A 164 19.78 -30.24 -1.50
C THR A 164 18.92 -30.95 -0.46
N GLY A 165 17.60 -30.86 -0.58
CA GLY A 165 16.68 -31.51 0.34
C GLY A 165 15.27 -31.57 -0.23
N LYS A 166 14.78 -32.79 -0.49
CA LYS A 166 13.47 -33.11 -1.05
C LYS A 166 12.34 -32.30 -0.37
N GLN A 167 11.50 -31.65 -1.16
CA GLN A 167 10.21 -31.11 -0.72
C GLN A 167 9.32 -32.26 -0.20
N PRO A 168 8.66 -32.12 0.96
CA PRO A 168 7.60 -33.04 1.34
C PRO A 168 6.33 -32.72 0.56
N ILE A 169 5.79 -33.75 -0.10
CA ILE A 169 4.42 -33.78 -0.63
C ILE A 169 3.50 -33.94 0.58
N LEU A 170 2.57 -33.01 0.78
CA LEU A 170 1.46 -33.19 1.73
C LEU A 170 0.16 -33.38 0.94
N GLU A 171 -0.37 -34.60 1.04
CA GLU A 171 -1.68 -35.00 0.53
C GLU A 171 -2.81 -34.30 1.33
N GLY A 172 -3.79 -33.76 0.61
CA GLY A 172 -4.93 -33.07 1.19
C GLY A 172 -5.94 -34.01 1.86
N LYS A 173 -6.60 -33.50 2.90
CA LYS A 173 -7.90 -34.00 3.36
C LYS A 173 -8.91 -32.87 3.34
N ALA A 174 -10.01 -33.10 2.63
CA ALA A 174 -11.13 -32.18 2.44
C ALA A 174 -11.96 -31.99 3.72
N CYS A 175 -12.43 -30.77 3.96
CA CYS A 175 -13.43 -30.44 4.98
C CYS A 175 -14.84 -30.87 4.53
N LYS A 176 -15.66 -31.32 5.48
CA LYS A 176 -17.11 -31.48 5.30
C LYS A 176 -17.84 -30.27 5.87
N ALA A 177 -18.76 -29.73 5.08
CA ALA A 177 -19.71 -28.70 5.45
C ALA A 177 -20.97 -29.34 6.05
N SER A 178 -21.14 -29.21 7.36
CA SER A 178 -22.43 -29.25 8.07
C SER A 178 -22.13 -29.11 9.55
N ASP A 179 -22.37 -27.92 10.11
CA ASP A 179 -23.04 -27.75 11.40
C ASP A 179 -23.29 -26.25 11.60
N LEU A 180 -24.54 -25.90 11.34
CA LEU A 180 -25.13 -24.58 11.34
C LEU A 180 -25.57 -24.19 12.76
N VAL A 181 -25.49 -22.88 13.04
CA VAL A 181 -26.57 -22.06 13.65
C VAL A 181 -26.59 -21.80 15.16
N HIS A 182 -26.78 -20.50 15.43
CA HIS A 182 -27.20 -19.78 16.65
C HIS A 182 -26.18 -19.53 17.76
N GLN A 183 -25.74 -18.26 17.86
CA GLN A 183 -25.83 -17.50 19.13
C GLN A 183 -25.65 -15.97 18.94
N ARG A 184 -26.76 -15.26 19.21
CA ARG A 184 -26.94 -13.93 19.85
C ARG A 184 -25.91 -12.81 19.62
N THR A 185 -26.42 -11.70 19.07
CA THR A 185 -25.87 -10.33 19.17
C THR A 185 -25.61 -9.90 20.62
N PRO A 186 -24.43 -9.36 20.97
CA PRO A 186 -24.22 -8.66 22.23
C PRO A 186 -24.53 -7.15 22.13
N ASN A 187 -24.93 -6.61 23.28
CA ASN A 187 -25.29 -5.23 23.59
C ASN A 187 -24.27 -4.17 23.11
N GLN A 188 -24.77 -3.08 22.52
CA GLN A 188 -24.03 -1.91 22.01
C GLN A 188 -23.60 -0.89 23.10
N ALA A 189 -23.22 -1.33 24.29
CA ALA A 189 -22.79 -0.43 25.36
C ALA A 189 -21.46 -0.88 25.96
N GLY A 190 -20.35 -0.44 25.34
CA GLY A 190 -19.02 -0.53 25.95
C GLY A 190 -17.88 -1.08 25.09
N LEU A 191 -17.69 -0.61 23.85
CA LEU A 191 -16.53 -1.01 23.03
C LEU A 191 -15.60 0.18 22.78
N GLY A 192 -14.33 0.03 23.17
CA GLY A 192 -13.28 1.04 23.11
C GLY A 192 -12.75 1.28 21.70
N LYS A 193 -11.86 2.28 21.57
CA LYS A 193 -11.32 2.81 20.29
C LYS A 193 -10.57 1.78 19.42
N ASP A 194 -10.28 0.59 19.94
CA ASP A 194 -9.49 -0.43 19.27
C ASP A 194 -10.31 -1.41 18.39
N HIS A 195 -11.64 -1.22 18.28
CA HIS A 195 -12.53 -2.09 17.47
C HIS A 195 -13.00 -1.50 16.13
N LEU A 196 -12.55 -0.31 15.72
CA LEU A 196 -13.02 0.33 14.47
C LEU A 196 -12.55 -0.36 13.18
N ALA A 197 -11.43 -1.11 13.25
CA ALA A 197 -10.98 -1.97 12.15
C ALA A 197 -11.82 -3.25 11.98
N GLU A 198 -12.59 -3.65 13.00
CA GLU A 198 -13.40 -4.88 13.01
C GLU A 198 -14.76 -4.72 12.27
N LEU A 199 -15.01 -3.57 11.65
CA LEU A 199 -16.31 -3.18 11.09
C LEU A 199 -16.33 -3.00 9.56
N ILE A 200 -15.28 -3.39 8.82
CA ILE A 200 -15.44 -3.53 7.37
C ILE A 200 -16.21 -4.83 7.12
N PRO A 201 -17.44 -4.76 6.59
CA PRO A 201 -18.17 -5.97 6.26
C PRO A 201 -17.45 -6.76 5.17
N GLU A 202 -17.47 -8.09 5.30
CA GLU A 202 -16.91 -8.97 4.28
C GLU A 202 -17.55 -8.71 2.92
N PRO A 203 -16.75 -8.69 1.83
CA PRO A 203 -17.27 -8.56 0.49
C PRO A 203 -18.22 -9.71 0.13
N SER A 204 -19.26 -9.42 -0.64
CA SER A 204 -20.25 -10.43 -1.07
C SER A 204 -20.80 -10.10 -2.45
N GLU A 205 -21.66 -10.96 -3.01
CA GLU A 205 -22.31 -10.72 -4.30
C GLU A 205 -23.15 -9.43 -4.33
N THR A 206 -23.66 -8.99 -3.18
CA THR A 206 -24.49 -7.79 -3.04
C THR A 206 -23.78 -6.66 -2.30
N ARG A 207 -22.49 -6.83 -1.97
CA ARG A 207 -21.72 -5.85 -1.22
C ARG A 207 -20.39 -5.60 -1.88
N LEU A 208 -20.23 -4.40 -2.43
CA LEU A 208 -18.98 -3.92 -3.00
C LEU A 208 -18.18 -3.18 -1.92
N VAL A 209 -16.96 -3.64 -1.66
CA VAL A 209 -16.02 -2.95 -0.77
C VAL A 209 -14.94 -2.25 -1.60
N VAL A 210 -14.78 -0.96 -1.40
CA VAL A 210 -13.83 -0.12 -2.12
C VAL A 210 -12.99 0.68 -1.14
N TYR A 211 -11.68 0.57 -1.25
CA TYR A 211 -10.73 1.38 -0.50
C TYR A 211 -10.36 2.60 -1.32
N VAL A 212 -10.35 3.78 -0.70
CA VAL A 212 -10.10 5.04 -1.37
C VAL A 212 -9.14 5.92 -0.58
N ASP A 213 -8.25 6.60 -1.28
CA ASP A 213 -7.29 7.54 -0.70
C ASP A 213 -7.01 8.74 -1.62
N GLY A 214 -6.60 9.85 -1.02
CA GLY A 214 -6.11 11.03 -1.70
C GLY A 214 -4.72 11.43 -1.21
N ALA A 215 -3.78 11.60 -2.15
CA ALA A 215 -2.40 11.95 -1.83
C ALA A 215 -2.01 13.31 -2.43
N TYR A 216 -1.22 14.08 -1.68
CA TYR A 216 -0.56 15.30 -2.15
C TYR A 216 0.95 15.19 -2.04
N LEU A 217 1.66 15.53 -3.11
CA LEU A 217 3.12 15.56 -3.19
C LEU A 217 3.62 17.01 -3.11
N PRO A 218 4.09 17.48 -1.94
CA PRO A 218 4.46 18.89 -1.74
C PRO A 218 5.60 19.35 -2.63
N ASP A 219 6.53 18.45 -2.96
CA ASP A 219 7.69 18.72 -3.81
C ASP A 219 7.31 19.03 -5.25
N ARG A 220 6.15 18.55 -5.71
CA ARG A 220 5.62 18.83 -7.04
C ARG A 220 4.43 19.79 -7.04
N GLY A 221 3.78 19.98 -5.90
CA GLY A 221 2.53 20.73 -5.80
C GLY A 221 1.35 20.01 -6.48
N THR A 222 1.39 18.67 -6.50
CA THR A 222 0.43 17.84 -7.24
C THR A 222 -0.35 16.93 -6.31
N ALA A 223 -1.61 16.67 -6.62
CA ALA A 223 -2.48 15.76 -5.87
C ALA A 223 -3.00 14.65 -6.80
N GLY A 224 -3.17 13.45 -6.27
CA GLY A 224 -3.72 12.30 -6.97
C GLY A 224 -4.80 11.59 -6.16
N ILE A 225 -5.61 10.82 -6.87
CA ILE A 225 -6.71 10.03 -6.30
C ILE A 225 -6.47 8.54 -6.58
N GLY A 226 -6.72 7.70 -5.57
CA GLY A 226 -6.41 6.28 -5.61
C GLY A 226 -7.57 5.43 -5.10
N ALA A 227 -7.96 4.40 -5.84
CA ALA A 227 -8.98 3.47 -5.36
C ALA A 227 -8.73 2.02 -5.76
N TYR A 228 -9.03 1.12 -4.83
CA TYR A 228 -8.93 -0.33 -4.99
C TYR A 228 -10.28 -1.00 -4.70
N PHE A 229 -10.80 -1.75 -5.68
CA PHE A 229 -12.04 -2.52 -5.56
C PHE A 229 -11.72 -3.93 -5.08
N ALA A 230 -12.16 -4.30 -3.87
CA ALA A 230 -11.72 -5.54 -3.23
C ALA A 230 -12.30 -6.81 -3.89
N ASN A 231 -13.53 -6.73 -4.38
CA ASN A 231 -14.29 -7.85 -4.91
C ASN A 231 -14.96 -7.56 -6.25
N SER A 232 -14.32 -6.74 -7.09
CA SER A 232 -14.82 -6.43 -8.43
C SER A 232 -13.67 -6.32 -9.44
N GLN A 233 -13.99 -6.56 -10.70
CA GLN A 233 -13.09 -6.39 -11.85
C GLN A 233 -13.08 -4.95 -12.38
N ILE A 234 -13.72 -4.01 -11.68
CA ILE A 234 -13.64 -2.59 -12.02
C ILE A 234 -12.18 -2.13 -11.99
N PRO A 235 -11.69 -1.41 -13.01
CA PRO A 235 -10.33 -0.91 -13.03
C PRO A 235 -10.03 -0.02 -11.81
N VAL A 236 -8.84 -0.19 -11.22
CA VAL A 236 -8.34 0.71 -10.18
C VAL A 236 -8.36 2.17 -10.65
N VAL A 237 -8.53 3.08 -9.70
CA VAL A 237 -8.38 4.52 -9.94
C VAL A 237 -6.97 4.90 -9.51
N ALA A 238 -6.19 5.49 -10.40
CA ALA A 238 -4.87 6.04 -10.13
C ALA A 238 -4.66 7.25 -11.04
N GLU A 239 -5.29 8.35 -10.67
CA GLU A 239 -5.48 9.50 -11.55
C GLU A 239 -4.98 10.78 -10.91
N ARG A 240 -4.53 11.71 -11.76
CA ARG A 240 -4.21 13.07 -11.32
C ARG A 240 -5.49 13.79 -10.92
N LEU A 241 -5.50 14.41 -9.74
CA LEU A 241 -6.63 15.22 -9.29
C LEU A 241 -6.85 16.35 -10.30
N GLN A 242 -8.06 16.44 -10.87
CA GLN A 242 -8.39 17.50 -11.81
C GLN A 242 -8.71 18.80 -11.08
N GLY A 243 -8.18 19.94 -11.55
CA GLY A 243 -8.42 21.26 -10.96
C GLY A 243 -7.48 21.62 -9.81
N HIS A 244 -8.00 22.21 -8.73
CA HIS A 244 -7.17 22.64 -7.59
C HIS A 244 -6.51 21.46 -6.87
N GLN A 245 -5.19 21.54 -6.68
CA GLN A 245 -4.35 20.49 -6.11
C GLN A 245 -4.27 20.63 -4.59
N SER A 246 -4.91 19.73 -3.85
CA SER A 246 -4.77 19.65 -2.39
C SER A 246 -5.14 18.27 -1.88
N ASN A 247 -4.56 17.87 -0.73
CA ASN A 247 -4.86 16.58 -0.11
C ASN A 247 -6.34 16.46 0.22
N ALA A 248 -6.88 17.43 0.98
CA ALA A 248 -8.28 17.42 1.42
C ALA A 248 -9.28 17.34 0.26
N ARG A 249 -8.96 17.93 -0.91
CA ARG A 249 -9.84 17.81 -2.09
C ARG A 249 -9.71 16.45 -2.77
N ALA A 250 -8.50 15.88 -2.86
CA ALA A 250 -8.28 14.54 -3.41
C ALA A 250 -9.08 13.49 -2.64
N GLU A 251 -9.03 13.56 -1.31
CA GLU A 251 -9.70 12.66 -0.36
C GLU A 251 -11.22 12.59 -0.52
N VAL A 252 -11.84 13.70 -0.94
CA VAL A 252 -13.29 13.73 -1.24
C VAL A 252 -13.56 13.36 -2.69
N TYR A 253 -12.74 13.86 -3.62
CA TYR A 253 -12.98 13.67 -5.05
C TYR A 253 -12.77 12.23 -5.51
N VAL A 254 -11.90 11.46 -4.84
CA VAL A 254 -11.73 10.03 -5.10
C VAL A 254 -13.04 9.26 -4.93
N MET A 255 -13.85 9.62 -3.93
CA MET A 255 -15.17 9.00 -3.71
C MET A 255 -16.12 9.30 -4.88
N VAL A 256 -16.07 10.52 -5.42
CA VAL A 256 -16.85 10.89 -6.63
C VAL A 256 -16.45 10.01 -7.81
N ALA A 257 -15.14 9.94 -8.08
CA ALA A 257 -14.59 9.19 -9.20
C ALA A 257 -14.94 7.69 -9.11
N VAL A 258 -14.89 7.11 -7.90
CA VAL A 258 -15.27 5.71 -7.66
C VAL A 258 -16.75 5.48 -7.94
N LEU A 259 -17.64 6.33 -7.43
CA LEU A 259 -19.07 6.17 -7.66
C LEU A 259 -19.43 6.31 -9.15
N ASP A 260 -18.79 7.23 -9.86
CA ASP A 260 -18.96 7.37 -11.31
C ASP A 260 -18.40 6.15 -12.06
N ARG A 261 -17.25 5.61 -11.64
CA ARG A 261 -16.67 4.40 -12.23
C ARG A 261 -17.57 3.18 -12.08
N ILE A 262 -18.22 3.03 -10.92
CA ILE A 262 -19.22 1.97 -10.68
C ILE A 262 -20.39 2.08 -11.66
N LEU A 263 -20.84 3.30 -11.97
CA LEU A 263 -21.92 3.53 -12.94
C LEU A 263 -21.52 3.20 -14.37
N GLU A 264 -20.27 3.47 -14.74
CA GLU A 264 -19.71 3.16 -16.06
C GLU A 264 -19.54 1.64 -16.24
N HIS A 265 -19.21 0.92 -15.16
CA HIS A 265 -18.86 -0.50 -15.18
C HIS A 265 -19.96 -1.38 -14.55
N LYS A 266 -21.22 -1.08 -14.83
CA LYS A 266 -22.37 -1.82 -14.29
C LYS A 266 -22.34 -3.32 -14.54
N ALA A 267 -21.75 -3.77 -15.66
CA ALA A 267 -21.69 -5.19 -15.99
C ALA A 267 -20.80 -6.00 -15.01
N THR A 268 -19.88 -5.34 -14.31
CA THR A 268 -18.94 -5.94 -13.36
C THR A 268 -19.17 -5.48 -11.92
N ALA A 269 -20.16 -4.61 -11.70
CA ALA A 269 -20.63 -4.21 -10.39
C ALA A 269 -21.85 -5.07 -9.98
N PRO A 270 -22.12 -5.27 -8.68
CA PRO A 270 -23.38 -5.84 -8.23
C PRO A 270 -24.56 -5.10 -8.86
N SER A 271 -25.62 -5.78 -9.31
CA SER A 271 -26.77 -5.14 -9.97
C SER A 271 -27.56 -4.17 -9.06
N SER A 272 -27.49 -4.41 -7.75
CA SER A 272 -28.05 -3.62 -6.65
C SER A 272 -27.38 -4.06 -5.35
N GLY A 273 -27.39 -3.23 -4.31
CA GLY A 273 -26.86 -3.62 -3.00
C GLY A 273 -26.06 -2.53 -2.30
N GLU A 274 -25.08 -2.93 -1.49
CA GLU A 274 -24.32 -2.01 -0.65
C GLU A 274 -22.97 -1.66 -1.30
N ILE A 275 -22.59 -0.38 -1.22
CA ILE A 275 -21.26 0.11 -1.60
C ILE A 275 -20.62 0.67 -0.33
N TRP A 276 -19.51 0.08 0.07
CA TRP A 276 -18.73 0.50 1.23
C TRP A 276 -17.46 1.19 0.76
N LEU A 277 -17.42 2.51 0.90
CA LEU A 277 -16.24 3.34 0.66
C LEU A 277 -15.43 3.43 1.95
N CYS A 278 -14.27 2.79 1.98
CA CYS A 278 -13.38 2.77 3.14
C CYS A 278 -12.23 3.76 2.94
N SER A 279 -12.07 4.70 3.86
CA SER A 279 -11.02 5.73 3.82
C SER A 279 -10.49 6.00 5.22
N ASP A 280 -9.21 6.32 5.36
CA ASP A 280 -8.63 6.79 6.63
C ASP A 280 -8.76 8.31 6.83
N SER A 281 -9.34 9.02 5.85
CA SER A 281 -9.54 10.46 5.89
C SER A 281 -10.77 10.85 6.71
N ARG A 282 -10.56 11.20 7.99
CA ARG A 282 -11.63 11.79 8.84
C ARG A 282 -12.33 12.97 8.19
N TYR A 283 -11.59 13.80 7.46
CA TYR A 283 -12.18 14.94 6.75
C TYR A 283 -13.25 14.51 5.74
N ALA A 284 -12.96 13.51 4.91
CA ALA A 284 -13.91 13.00 3.94
C ALA A 284 -15.05 12.23 4.63
N VAL A 285 -14.71 11.32 5.55
CA VAL A 285 -15.68 10.45 6.24
C VAL A 285 -16.66 11.24 7.10
N ASP A 286 -16.16 12.09 8.02
CA ASP A 286 -17.04 12.92 8.87
C ASP A 286 -17.75 13.97 8.01
N GLY A 287 -17.09 14.45 6.95
CA GLY A 287 -17.69 15.30 5.91
C GLY A 287 -18.99 14.72 5.36
N VAL A 288 -18.99 13.44 4.99
CA VAL A 288 -20.17 12.72 4.49
C VAL A 288 -21.15 12.37 5.62
N ASN A 289 -20.67 11.71 6.67
CA ASN A 289 -21.53 11.07 7.66
C ASN A 289 -22.13 12.03 8.70
N VAL A 290 -21.46 13.14 8.99
CA VAL A 290 -21.85 14.06 10.08
C VAL A 290 -22.32 15.39 9.54
N TYR A 291 -21.64 15.93 8.53
CA TYR A 291 -21.83 17.34 8.15
C TYR A 291 -22.61 17.56 6.86
N MET A 292 -22.55 16.64 5.90
CA MET A 292 -23.09 16.84 4.56
C MET A 292 -24.58 17.19 4.54
N GLU A 293 -25.39 16.53 5.38
CA GLU A 293 -26.82 16.81 5.49
C GLU A 293 -27.08 18.23 5.99
N THR A 294 -26.40 18.64 7.06
CA THR A 294 -26.53 20.00 7.60
C THR A 294 -26.05 21.03 6.58
N TRP A 295 -24.92 20.78 5.90
CA TRP A 295 -24.41 21.68 4.87
C TRP A 295 -25.37 21.82 3.69
N GLU A 296 -26.05 20.75 3.25
CA GLU A 296 -27.07 20.85 2.21
C GLU A 296 -28.22 21.78 2.65
N GLN A 297 -28.67 21.66 3.90
CA GLN A 297 -29.75 22.47 4.47
C GLN A 297 -29.36 23.93 4.70
N THR A 298 -28.10 24.22 5.02
CA THR A 298 -27.60 25.58 5.29
C THR A 298 -27.01 26.27 4.05
N ASN A 299 -27.35 25.81 2.84
CA ASN A 299 -26.80 26.31 1.58
C ASN A 299 -25.25 26.32 1.55
N TRP A 300 -24.66 25.27 2.11
CA TRP A 300 -23.24 24.99 2.18
C TRP A 300 -22.44 26.04 2.97
N LEU A 301 -23.01 26.46 4.09
CA LEU A 301 -22.37 27.32 5.08
C LEU A 301 -22.02 26.53 6.34
N THR A 302 -20.83 26.78 6.87
CA THR A 302 -20.41 26.32 8.19
C THR A 302 -21.23 26.98 9.30
N ALA A 303 -21.18 26.44 10.52
CA ALA A 303 -21.84 27.05 11.68
C ALA A 303 -21.40 28.49 11.98
N LYS A 304 -20.24 28.92 11.46
CA LYS A 304 -19.74 30.31 11.55
C LYS A 304 -20.17 31.20 10.38
N GLY A 305 -21.10 30.75 9.53
CA GLY A 305 -21.61 31.49 8.37
C GLY A 305 -20.64 31.58 7.19
N LYS A 306 -19.49 30.90 7.24
CA LYS A 306 -18.52 30.88 6.13
C LYS A 306 -18.83 29.75 5.14
N PRO A 307 -18.52 29.90 3.84
CA PRO A 307 -18.61 28.80 2.89
C PRO A 307 -17.82 27.57 3.33
N VAL A 308 -18.40 26.38 3.14
CA VAL A 308 -17.73 25.10 3.43
C VAL A 308 -16.51 24.92 2.52
N ALA A 309 -15.38 24.53 3.11
CA ALA A 309 -14.17 24.20 2.35
C ALA A 309 -14.43 22.99 1.44
N ASN A 310 -13.93 23.04 0.20
CA ASN A 310 -14.17 22.02 -0.83
C ASN A 310 -15.67 21.74 -1.09
N ARG A 311 -16.55 22.73 -0.87
CA ARG A 311 -18.00 22.66 -1.18
C ARG A 311 -18.29 21.94 -2.50
N ASN A 312 -17.61 22.32 -3.58
CA ASN A 312 -17.85 21.75 -4.90
C ASN A 312 -17.60 20.23 -4.96
N ALA A 313 -16.59 19.73 -4.23
CA ALA A 313 -16.28 18.31 -4.18
C ALA A 313 -17.37 17.54 -3.42
N PHE A 314 -17.80 18.04 -2.27
CA PHE A 314 -18.90 17.43 -1.50
C PHE A 314 -20.25 17.52 -2.23
N GLN A 315 -20.53 18.60 -2.95
CA GLN A 315 -21.72 18.72 -3.81
C GLN A 315 -21.71 17.66 -4.92
N ALA A 316 -20.57 17.47 -5.57
CA ALA A 316 -20.41 16.43 -6.59
C ALA A 316 -20.58 15.03 -5.99
N LEU A 317 -20.03 14.79 -4.80
CA LEU A 317 -20.16 13.52 -4.06
C LEU A 317 -21.62 13.23 -3.70
N LEU A 318 -22.33 14.21 -3.15
CA LEU A 318 -23.75 14.08 -2.82
C LEU A 318 -24.60 13.77 -4.07
N ALA A 319 -24.30 14.44 -5.19
CA ALA A 319 -24.98 14.18 -6.46
C ALA A 319 -24.69 12.75 -7.00
N ALA A 320 -23.47 12.26 -6.83
CA ALA A 320 -23.09 10.90 -7.19
C ALA A 320 -23.80 9.86 -6.30
N ILE A 321 -23.81 10.05 -4.97
CA ILE A 321 -24.54 9.19 -4.02
C ILE A 321 -26.03 9.10 -4.42
N LYS A 322 -26.70 10.25 -4.59
CA LYS A 322 -28.12 10.30 -5.02
C LYS A 322 -28.36 9.66 -6.38
N ARG A 323 -27.36 9.57 -7.26
CA ARG A 323 -27.44 8.85 -8.55
C ARG A 323 -27.44 7.33 -8.35
N LEU A 324 -26.61 6.85 -7.43
CA LEU A 324 -26.48 5.43 -7.09
C LEU A 324 -27.69 4.93 -6.32
N GLU A 325 -28.20 5.71 -5.36
CA GLU A 325 -29.42 5.40 -4.61
C GLU A 325 -30.63 5.20 -5.52
N ARG A 326 -30.81 6.08 -6.51
CA ARG A 326 -31.87 5.93 -7.54
C ARG A 326 -31.73 4.68 -8.40
N LYS A 327 -30.55 4.04 -8.41
CA LYS A 327 -30.28 2.78 -9.11
C LYS A 327 -30.35 1.56 -8.18
N GLY A 328 -30.76 1.74 -6.91
CA GLY A 328 -30.93 0.66 -5.95
C GLY A 328 -29.67 0.30 -5.15
N TYR A 329 -28.70 1.22 -5.05
CA TYR A 329 -27.53 1.03 -4.19
C TYR A 329 -27.64 1.84 -2.89
N ASN A 330 -27.12 1.29 -1.80
CA ASN A 330 -26.91 2.03 -0.55
C ASN A 330 -25.42 2.31 -0.41
N VAL A 331 -25.03 3.59 -0.30
CA VAL A 331 -23.63 4.00 -0.16
C VAL A 331 -23.32 4.26 1.31
N PHE A 332 -22.31 3.57 1.83
CA PHE A 332 -21.78 3.71 3.18
C PHE A 332 -20.34 4.20 3.10
N VAL A 333 -19.99 5.16 3.94
CA VAL A 333 -18.61 5.67 4.05
C VAL A 333 -18.06 5.29 5.42
N HIS A 334 -17.01 4.50 5.44
CA HIS A 334 -16.44 3.91 6.65
C HIS A 334 -15.02 4.44 6.91
N HIS A 335 -14.75 4.78 8.17
CA HIS A 335 -13.43 5.27 8.58
C HIS A 335 -12.50 4.11 8.94
N LEU A 336 -11.32 4.09 8.33
CA LEU A 336 -10.22 3.20 8.67
C LEU A 336 -9.20 3.85 9.58
N PRO A 337 -8.56 3.10 10.49
CA PRO A 337 -7.35 3.60 11.13
C PRO A 337 -6.24 3.79 10.09
N ALA A 338 -5.72 5.02 10.01
CA ALA A 338 -4.60 5.34 9.14
C ALA A 338 -3.38 4.46 9.44
N HIS A 339 -2.69 4.00 8.40
CA HIS A 339 -1.44 3.24 8.50
C HIS A 339 -1.49 1.94 9.31
N ALA A 340 -2.67 1.33 9.45
CA ALA A 340 -2.88 0.10 10.21
C ALA A 340 -2.50 -1.19 9.47
N GLY A 341 -1.91 -1.12 8.27
CA GLY A 341 -1.52 -2.29 7.48
C GLY A 341 -2.68 -2.98 6.76
N ILE A 342 -3.84 -2.32 6.65
CA ILE A 342 -4.99 -2.81 5.90
C ILE A 342 -4.67 -2.78 4.41
N ILE A 343 -4.46 -3.96 3.80
CA ILE A 343 -3.93 -4.11 2.44
C ILE A 343 -4.66 -3.22 1.42
N GLY A 344 -5.99 -3.20 1.46
CA GLY A 344 -6.78 -2.38 0.53
C GLY A 344 -6.51 -0.87 0.66
N ASN A 345 -6.34 -0.37 1.88
CA ASN A 345 -6.04 1.05 2.13
C ASN A 345 -4.63 1.41 1.65
N GLU A 346 -3.66 0.54 1.91
CA GLU A 346 -2.27 0.73 1.45
C GLU A 346 -2.17 0.71 -0.08
N LEU A 347 -2.95 -0.14 -0.76
CA LEU A 347 -3.07 -0.13 -2.22
C LEU A 347 -3.68 1.19 -2.71
N ALA A 348 -4.75 1.68 -2.08
CA ALA A 348 -5.36 2.95 -2.42
C ALA A 348 -4.39 4.13 -2.27
N ASP A 349 -3.62 4.18 -1.18
CA ASP A 349 -2.56 5.18 -0.95
C ASP A 349 -1.47 5.14 -2.02
N MET A 350 -1.00 3.94 -2.38
CA MET A 350 -0.04 3.79 -3.47
C MET A 350 -0.61 4.28 -4.81
N PHE A 351 -1.88 4.00 -5.12
CA PHE A 351 -2.51 4.48 -6.34
C PHE A 351 -2.73 6.00 -6.33
N ALA A 352 -3.07 6.58 -5.19
CA ALA A 352 -3.23 8.02 -5.06
C ALA A 352 -1.89 8.75 -5.28
N LYS A 353 -0.82 8.23 -4.69
CA LYS A 353 0.54 8.75 -4.92
C LYS A 353 0.97 8.55 -6.38
N ALA A 354 0.69 7.40 -6.98
CA ALA A 354 0.94 7.17 -8.41
C ALA A 354 0.19 8.19 -9.29
N GLY A 355 -1.08 8.45 -8.99
CA GLY A 355 -1.88 9.46 -9.67
C GLY A 355 -1.33 10.88 -9.53
N ALA A 356 -0.72 11.19 -8.39
CA ALA A 356 -0.09 12.50 -8.15
C ALA A 356 1.20 12.70 -8.97
N LEU A 357 1.82 11.62 -9.46
CA LEU A 357 3.01 11.67 -10.31
C LEU A 357 2.71 11.91 -11.79
N LEU A 358 1.50 11.56 -12.24
CA LEU A 358 0.99 11.86 -13.59
C LEU A 358 0.83 13.36 -13.80
#